data_AF-T1AXZ8-F1
#
_entry.id   AF-T1AXZ8-F1
#
_cell.length_a   1.000
_cell.length_b   1.000
_cell.length_c   1.000
_cell.angle_alpha   90.00
_cell.angle_beta   90.00
_cell.angle_gamma   90.00
#
_symmetry.space_group_name_H-M   'P 1'
#
loop_
_entity.id
_entity.type
_entity.pdbx_description
1 polymer ?
#
loop_
_entity_poly.entity_id
_entity_poly.type
_entity_poly.pdbx_seq_one_letter_code
_entity_poly.pdbx_strand_id
1 'polypeptide(L)'
;MNDLQRIAEMLYPDPPNVDPFWTASARSLFLGIALYLFETPSSPKTIGEVLRQGMASDDEGFGHHWKRIIEGRSSGSFALSPQCVRALYDVIDLAPVTASSIRKTFTSRLDLWLNPILDAATSGNDFDLRDLRRRPASIYVGVNPDDLHRLRPVLSLFFQQAIGLQTRALPEHDPTLKHQVLMMLDEFAALGRIPIIAESVSYLPGYNVRVVLVIHTPAQLREVYGVNGAETMLKSLAARIVFAPKDYPDAREI
;
A
#
# COMPACT_ATOMS: atom_id res chain seq x y z
N MET A 1 -1.08 11.10 11.21
CA MET A 1 0.33 10.66 11.24
C MET A 1 0.44 9.13 11.13
N ASN A 2 -0.12 8.35 12.06
CA ASN A 2 0.00 6.88 12.06
C ASN A 2 -0.42 6.21 10.73
N ASP A 3 -1.52 6.66 10.11
CA ASP A 3 -1.96 6.10 8.82
C ASP A 3 -0.98 6.40 7.69
N LEU A 4 -0.36 7.58 7.67
CA LEU A 4 0.67 7.93 6.68
C LEU A 4 1.94 7.10 6.86
N GLN A 5 2.34 6.84 8.11
CA GLN A 5 3.49 5.98 8.42
C GLN A 5 3.23 4.54 7.93
N ARG A 6 2.03 4.00 8.18
CA ARG A 6 1.65 2.68 7.66
C ARG A 6 1.70 2.63 6.13
N ILE A 7 1.17 3.65 5.45
CA ILE A 7 1.23 3.74 3.99
C ILE A 7 2.70 3.82 3.52
N ALA A 8 3.55 4.57 4.22
CA ALA A 8 4.98 4.65 3.90
C ALA A 8 5.67 3.28 4.05
N GLU A 9 5.38 2.53 5.11
CA GLU A 9 5.91 1.17 5.30
C GLU A 9 5.47 0.21 4.18
N MET A 10 4.22 0.35 3.72
CA MET A 10 3.66 -0.43 2.61
C MET A 10 4.34 -0.11 1.27
N LEU A 11 4.58 1.18 0.99
CA LEU A 11 5.21 1.64 -0.26
C LEU A 11 6.72 1.40 -0.30
N TYR A 12 7.38 1.48 0.86
CA TYR A 12 8.83 1.34 0.99
C TYR A 12 9.16 0.16 1.92
N PRO A 13 8.88 -1.10 1.54
CA PRO A 13 9.23 -2.25 2.37
C PRO A 13 10.76 -2.42 2.47
N ASP A 14 11.25 -2.85 3.62
CA ASP A 14 12.68 -3.08 3.83
C ASP A 14 13.14 -4.31 3.02
N PRO A 15 14.14 -4.19 2.14
CA PRO A 15 14.66 -5.33 1.42
C PRO A 15 15.48 -6.21 2.37
N PRO A 16 15.44 -7.55 2.21
CA PRO A 16 16.32 -8.41 2.97
C PRO A 16 17.80 -8.11 2.63
N ASN A 17 18.65 -8.06 3.67
CA ASN A 17 20.10 -7.85 3.55
C ASN A 17 20.53 -6.51 2.91
N VAL A 18 19.67 -5.51 2.90
CA VAL A 18 20.01 -4.14 2.48
C VAL A 18 19.93 -3.22 3.69
N ASP A 19 20.83 -2.23 3.76
CA ASP A 19 20.82 -1.22 4.81
C ASP A 19 19.46 -0.48 4.83
N PRO A 20 18.70 -0.56 5.95
CA PRO A 20 17.39 0.08 6.05
C PRO A 20 17.47 1.60 6.05
N PHE A 21 18.65 2.21 6.16
CA PHE A 21 18.82 3.66 6.12
C PHE A 21 18.12 4.30 4.90
N TRP A 22 18.27 3.71 3.71
CA TRP A 22 17.72 4.27 2.47
C TRP A 22 16.19 4.21 2.43
N THR A 23 15.61 3.08 2.84
CA THR A 23 14.16 2.89 2.89
C THR A 23 13.53 3.70 4.03
N ALA A 24 14.15 3.73 5.22
CA ALA A 24 13.72 4.55 6.33
C ALA A 24 13.73 6.05 5.97
N SER A 25 14.79 6.53 5.33
CA SER A 25 14.87 7.93 4.89
C SER A 25 13.84 8.26 3.81
N ALA A 26 13.56 7.33 2.89
CA ALA A 26 12.49 7.48 1.91
C ALA A 26 11.10 7.54 2.58
N ARG A 27 10.87 6.76 3.64
CA ARG A 27 9.64 6.84 4.46
C ARG A 27 9.52 8.18 5.18
N SER A 28 10.62 8.70 5.75
CA SER A 28 10.64 10.05 6.35
C SER A 28 10.30 11.12 5.30
N LEU A 29 10.89 11.04 4.11
CA LEU A 29 10.59 11.97 3.03
C LEU A 29 9.12 11.90 2.60
N PHE A 30 8.58 10.69 2.41
CA PHE A 30 7.16 10.48 2.12
C PHE A 30 6.27 11.09 3.20
N LEU A 31 6.59 10.84 4.48
CA LEU A 31 5.83 11.38 5.60
C LEU A 31 5.86 12.91 5.62
N GLY A 32 7.04 13.52 5.45
CA GLY A 32 7.20 14.97 5.41
C GLY A 32 6.41 15.62 4.28
N ILE A 33 6.51 15.07 3.06
CA ILE A 33 5.76 15.58 1.90
C ILE A 33 4.26 15.37 2.08
N ALA A 34 3.82 14.19 2.53
CA ALA A 34 2.40 13.93 2.73
C ALA A 34 1.81 14.88 3.79
N LEU A 35 2.49 15.09 4.91
CA LEU A 35 2.08 16.06 5.93
C LEU A 35 2.00 17.48 5.35
N TYR A 36 2.99 17.90 4.56
CA TYR A 36 2.97 19.17 3.85
C TYR A 36 1.71 19.32 2.99
N LEU A 37 1.29 18.28 2.26
CA LEU A 37 0.07 18.31 1.45
C LEU A 37 -1.20 18.40 2.30
N PHE A 38 -1.27 17.67 3.41
CA PHE A 38 -2.41 17.77 4.35
C PHE A 38 -2.49 19.15 5.02
N GLU A 39 -1.35 19.78 5.26
CA GLU A 39 -1.24 21.11 5.86
C GLU A 39 -1.34 22.24 4.81
N THR A 40 -1.48 21.89 3.52
CA THR A 40 -1.66 22.84 2.42
C THR A 40 -3.04 22.63 1.77
N PRO A 41 -4.09 23.36 2.20
CA PRO A 41 -5.46 23.08 1.80
C PRO A 41 -5.71 23.06 0.29
N SER A 42 -5.01 23.91 -0.47
CA SER A 42 -5.11 23.99 -1.93
C SER A 42 -4.49 22.81 -2.68
N SER A 43 -3.59 22.04 -2.04
CA SER A 43 -2.89 20.95 -2.71
C SER A 43 -3.72 19.67 -2.75
N PRO A 44 -3.67 18.89 -3.85
CA PRO A 44 -4.24 17.55 -3.89
C PRO A 44 -3.55 16.62 -2.87
N LYS A 45 -4.31 15.73 -2.22
CA LYS A 45 -3.79 14.75 -1.24
C LYS A 45 -3.69 13.37 -1.89
N THR A 46 -2.95 13.29 -3.00
CA THR A 46 -2.83 12.09 -3.83
C THR A 46 -1.39 11.60 -3.85
N ILE A 47 -1.19 10.31 -4.14
CA ILE A 47 0.17 9.75 -4.28
C ILE A 47 0.93 10.42 -5.44
N GLY A 48 0.25 10.77 -6.54
CA GLY A 48 0.88 11.51 -7.63
C GLY A 48 1.34 12.91 -7.23
N GLU A 49 0.60 13.60 -6.34
CA GLU A 49 1.06 14.88 -5.80
C GLU A 49 2.26 14.71 -4.88
N VAL A 50 2.28 13.66 -4.05
CA VAL A 50 3.46 13.30 -3.23
C VAL A 50 4.68 13.08 -4.12
N LEU A 51 4.53 12.37 -5.25
CA LEU A 51 5.60 12.19 -6.22
C LEU A 51 6.07 13.53 -6.83
N ARG A 52 5.14 14.39 -7.29
CA ARG A 52 5.48 15.69 -7.87
C ARG A 52 6.27 16.57 -6.91
N GLN A 53 5.86 16.64 -5.64
CA GLN A 53 6.57 17.38 -4.61
C GLN A 53 7.94 16.77 -4.28
N GLY A 54 8.07 15.43 -4.26
CA GLY A 54 9.38 14.78 -4.06
C GLY A 54 10.32 14.91 -5.25
N MET A 55 9.79 15.21 -6.44
CA MET A 55 10.57 15.56 -7.62
C MET A 55 10.85 17.06 -7.74
N ALA A 56 10.14 17.92 -7.00
CA ALA A 56 10.28 19.36 -7.06
C ALA A 56 11.70 19.79 -6.66
N SER A 57 12.28 20.65 -7.47
CA SER A 57 13.60 21.26 -7.28
C SER A 57 13.59 22.58 -8.01
N ASP A 58 14.29 23.57 -7.48
CA ASP A 58 14.57 24.83 -8.17
C ASP A 58 16.05 24.88 -8.59
N ASP A 59 16.47 26.05 -9.09
CA ASP A 59 17.82 26.33 -9.56
C ASP A 59 18.89 26.15 -8.46
N GLU A 60 18.50 26.28 -7.18
CA GLU A 60 19.37 26.09 -6.01
C GLU A 60 19.38 24.63 -5.53
N GLY A 61 18.48 23.79 -6.07
CA GLY A 61 18.40 22.36 -5.82
C GLY A 61 17.36 21.95 -4.78
N PHE A 62 17.14 20.63 -4.70
CA PHE A 62 16.10 20.01 -3.88
C PHE A 62 16.13 20.43 -2.39
N GLY A 63 17.30 20.50 -1.77
CA GLY A 63 17.42 20.86 -0.36
C GLY A 63 17.02 22.33 -0.11
N HIS A 64 17.52 23.25 -0.94
CA HIS A 64 17.19 24.68 -0.84
C HIS A 64 15.72 24.96 -1.11
N HIS A 65 15.13 24.26 -2.10
CA HIS A 65 13.70 24.29 -2.38
C HIS A 65 12.84 24.08 -1.13
N TRP A 66 13.08 22.98 -0.42
CA TRP A 66 12.32 22.64 0.78
C TRP A 66 12.65 23.53 1.97
N LYS A 67 13.91 23.95 2.16
CA LYS A 67 14.28 24.90 3.22
C LYS A 67 13.51 26.22 3.08
N ARG A 68 13.40 26.75 1.86
CA ARG A 68 12.63 27.97 1.57
C ARG A 68 11.13 27.81 1.86
N ILE A 69 10.53 26.67 1.47
CA ILE A 69 9.13 26.38 1.78
C ILE A 69 8.92 26.33 3.30
N ILE A 70 9.81 25.65 4.03
CA ILE A 70 9.72 25.53 5.49
C ILE A 70 9.83 26.90 6.17
N GLU A 71 10.80 27.72 5.78
CA GLU A 71 10.99 29.07 6.32
C GLU A 71 9.76 29.96 6.07
N GLY A 72 9.25 29.96 4.82
CA GLY A 72 8.04 30.68 4.44
C GLY A 72 6.77 30.19 5.13
N ARG A 73 6.80 28.97 5.69
CA ARG A 73 5.68 28.33 6.40
C ARG A 73 5.98 28.13 7.88
N SER A 74 6.87 28.93 8.46
CA SER A 74 7.23 28.87 9.88
C SER A 74 6.18 29.46 10.82
N SER A 75 5.29 30.32 10.31
CA SER A 75 4.23 30.99 11.08
C SER A 75 3.00 31.28 10.20
N GLY A 76 1.93 31.78 10.84
CA GLY A 76 0.67 32.11 10.15
C GLY A 76 -0.34 30.95 10.13
N SER A 77 -1.45 31.15 9.41
CA SER A 77 -2.60 30.23 9.44
C SER A 77 -2.36 28.87 8.78
N PHE A 78 -1.26 28.72 8.03
CA PHE A 78 -0.86 27.46 7.40
C PHE A 78 0.59 27.10 7.75
N ALA A 79 1.01 27.41 8.98
CA ALA A 79 2.33 27.01 9.46
C ALA A 79 2.48 25.48 9.43
N LEU A 80 3.67 24.99 9.10
CA LEU A 80 3.94 23.55 9.11
C LEU A 80 4.07 23.03 10.54
N SER A 81 3.57 21.81 10.77
CA SER A 81 3.73 21.15 12.06
C SER A 81 5.20 20.82 12.34
N PRO A 82 5.63 20.79 13.61
CA PRO A 82 6.98 20.35 13.96
C PRO A 82 7.34 18.97 13.43
N GLN A 83 6.36 18.06 13.31
CA GLN A 83 6.53 16.72 12.77
C GLN A 83 6.78 16.75 11.26
N CYS A 84 6.04 17.57 10.51
CA CYS A 84 6.27 17.79 9.08
C CYS A 84 7.68 18.33 8.84
N VAL A 85 8.05 19.38 9.57
CA VAL A 85 9.36 20.04 9.46
C VAL A 85 10.49 19.06 9.76
N ARG A 86 10.39 18.30 10.87
CA ARG A 86 11.38 17.29 11.23
C ARG A 86 11.55 16.22 10.16
N ALA A 87 10.44 15.66 9.67
CA ALA A 87 10.48 14.60 8.66
C ALA A 87 11.10 15.07 7.33
N LEU A 88 10.93 16.34 6.96
CA LEU A 88 11.61 16.94 5.81
C LEU A 88 13.11 17.16 6.09
N TYR A 89 13.47 17.70 7.27
CA TYR A 89 14.87 17.92 7.68
C TYR A 89 15.71 16.65 7.81
N ASP A 90 15.09 15.51 8.10
CA ASP A 90 15.75 14.19 8.09
C ASP A 90 16.46 13.90 6.75
N VAL A 91 16.02 14.52 5.65
CA VAL A 91 16.60 14.31 4.31
C VAL A 91 17.29 15.57 3.75
N ILE A 92 16.69 16.75 3.90
CA ILE A 92 17.19 17.97 3.22
C ILE A 92 18.43 18.57 3.87
N ASP A 93 18.80 18.14 5.09
CA ASP A 93 20.03 18.57 5.76
C ASP A 93 21.22 17.62 5.53
N LEU A 94 20.98 16.48 4.90
CA LEU A 94 22.04 15.55 4.53
C LEU A 94 22.89 16.11 3.39
N ALA A 95 24.10 15.55 3.24
CA ALA A 95 24.98 15.88 2.12
C ALA A 95 24.22 15.71 0.77
N PRO A 96 24.42 16.61 -0.21
CA PRO A 96 23.63 16.62 -1.46
C PRO A 96 23.57 15.29 -2.21
N VAL A 97 24.67 14.54 -2.22
CA VAL A 97 24.75 13.20 -2.84
C VAL A 97 23.84 12.20 -2.12
N THR A 98 23.86 12.20 -0.78
CA THR A 98 23.02 11.32 0.04
C THR A 98 21.55 11.66 -0.12
N ALA A 99 21.20 12.95 -0.07
CA ALA A 99 19.82 13.42 -0.28
C ALA A 99 19.31 13.04 -1.69
N SER A 100 20.15 13.16 -2.72
CA SER A 100 19.83 12.74 -4.09
C SER A 100 19.59 11.23 -4.19
N SER A 101 20.40 10.40 -3.54
CA SER A 101 20.22 8.95 -3.47
C SER A 101 18.92 8.56 -2.74
N ILE A 102 18.60 9.22 -1.61
CA ILE A 102 17.34 9.01 -0.90
C ILE A 102 16.15 9.40 -1.79
N ARG A 103 16.23 10.54 -2.48
CA ARG A 103 15.20 10.99 -3.41
C ARG A 103 14.96 9.98 -4.54
N LYS A 104 16.01 9.37 -5.10
CA LYS A 104 15.87 8.28 -6.08
C LYS A 104 15.16 7.05 -5.50
N THR A 105 15.53 6.63 -4.29
CA THR A 105 14.83 5.54 -3.59
C THR A 105 13.36 5.89 -3.38
N PHE A 106 13.07 7.12 -2.96
CA PHE A 106 11.72 7.64 -2.81
C PHE A 106 10.92 7.60 -4.11
N THR A 107 11.46 8.14 -5.23
CA THR A 107 10.72 8.19 -6.51
C THR A 107 10.54 6.81 -7.12
N SER A 108 11.53 5.91 -7.02
CA SER A 108 11.48 4.58 -7.64
C SER A 108 10.29 3.72 -7.24
N ARG A 109 9.73 3.92 -6.04
CA ARG A 109 8.53 3.21 -5.56
C ARG A 109 7.23 3.84 -6.03
N LEU A 110 7.29 5.08 -6.50
CA LEU A 110 6.15 5.88 -6.98
C LEU A 110 6.17 6.07 -8.51
N ASP A 111 7.17 5.56 -9.22
CA ASP A 111 7.32 5.73 -10.69
C ASP A 111 6.07 5.35 -11.49
N LEU A 112 5.22 4.45 -10.98
CA LEU A 112 3.95 4.10 -11.60
C LEU A 112 3.04 5.33 -11.80
N TRP A 113 3.08 6.29 -10.88
CA TRP A 113 2.30 7.54 -10.94
C TRP A 113 2.88 8.56 -11.92
N LEU A 114 4.03 8.29 -12.56
CA LEU A 114 4.45 9.04 -13.76
C LEU A 114 3.57 8.73 -14.97
N ASN A 115 2.87 7.59 -14.96
CA ASN A 115 1.87 7.29 -15.98
C ASN A 115 0.62 8.15 -15.73
N PRO A 116 0.25 9.06 -16.66
CA PRO A 116 -0.88 9.97 -16.46
C PRO A 116 -2.22 9.24 -16.32
N ILE A 117 -2.36 8.03 -16.88
CA ILE A 117 -3.57 7.22 -16.76
C ILE A 117 -3.75 6.74 -15.31
N LEU A 118 -2.67 6.23 -14.70
CA LEU A 118 -2.73 5.78 -13.31
C LEU A 118 -2.87 6.95 -12.33
N ASP A 119 -2.15 8.05 -12.58
CA ASP A 119 -2.28 9.27 -11.76
C ASP A 119 -3.72 9.79 -11.78
N ALA A 120 -4.33 9.90 -12.98
CA ALA A 120 -5.72 10.30 -13.11
C ALA A 120 -6.67 9.33 -12.40
N ALA A 121 -6.48 8.01 -12.56
CA ALA A 121 -7.31 6.98 -11.91
C ALA A 121 -7.22 7.00 -10.38
N THR A 122 -6.15 7.57 -9.81
CA THR A 122 -5.92 7.65 -8.35
C THR A 122 -5.92 9.08 -7.82
N SER A 123 -6.41 10.03 -8.62
CA SER A 123 -6.41 11.47 -8.31
C SER A 123 -7.57 11.91 -7.41
N GLY A 124 -8.57 11.06 -7.22
CA GLY A 124 -9.77 11.31 -6.43
C GLY A 124 -10.18 10.10 -5.62
N ASN A 125 -11.24 10.26 -4.83
CA ASN A 125 -11.80 9.20 -4.02
C ASN A 125 -13.30 9.45 -3.81
N ASP A 126 -14.14 8.51 -4.22
CA ASP A 126 -15.61 8.57 -4.17
C ASP A 126 -16.24 7.50 -3.25
N PHE A 127 -15.42 6.60 -2.71
CA PHE A 127 -15.83 5.61 -1.71
C PHE A 127 -14.90 5.60 -0.49
N ASP A 128 -15.31 4.92 0.57
CA ASP A 128 -14.48 4.74 1.76
C ASP A 128 -14.42 3.26 2.10
N LEU A 129 -13.21 2.70 2.13
CA LEU A 129 -12.99 1.30 2.51
C LEU A 129 -13.47 1.01 3.94
N ARG A 130 -13.53 2.01 4.83
CA ARG A 130 -14.06 1.87 6.20
C ARG A 130 -15.56 1.57 6.23
N ASP A 131 -16.26 1.87 5.14
CA ASP A 131 -17.70 1.68 5.05
C ASP A 131 -18.12 0.29 4.59
N LEU A 132 -17.18 -0.56 4.12
CA LEU A 132 -17.50 -1.87 3.54
C LEU A 132 -18.30 -2.79 4.47
N ARG A 133 -18.09 -2.66 5.79
CA ARG A 133 -18.86 -3.39 6.83
C ARG A 133 -20.05 -2.62 7.38
N ARG A 134 -20.22 -1.34 7.02
CA ARG A 134 -21.25 -0.43 7.54
C ARG A 134 -22.42 -0.24 6.59
N ARG A 135 -22.15 -0.24 5.28
CA ARG A 135 -23.16 -0.16 4.22
C ARG A 135 -22.89 -1.20 3.14
N PRO A 136 -23.91 -1.70 2.45
CA PRO A 136 -23.73 -2.58 1.30
C PRO A 136 -22.97 -1.84 0.20
N ALA A 137 -21.83 -2.40 -0.22
CA ALA A 137 -21.02 -1.91 -1.33
C ALA A 137 -20.25 -3.07 -1.96
N SER A 138 -19.95 -2.97 -3.25
CA SER A 138 -19.10 -3.92 -3.97
C SER A 138 -18.03 -3.15 -4.73
N ILE A 139 -16.78 -3.59 -4.61
CA ILE A 139 -15.64 -3.01 -5.30
C ILE A 139 -15.11 -4.06 -6.27
N TYR A 140 -15.02 -3.71 -7.54
CA TYR A 140 -14.45 -4.56 -8.58
C TYR A 140 -13.09 -4.00 -8.98
N VAL A 141 -12.05 -4.84 -8.85
CA VAL A 141 -10.68 -4.49 -9.24
C VAL A 141 -10.37 -5.21 -10.55
N GLY A 142 -10.57 -4.51 -11.67
CA GLY A 142 -10.27 -5.02 -13.00
C GLY A 142 -8.89 -4.58 -13.46
N VAL A 143 -8.03 -5.53 -13.81
CA VAL A 143 -6.69 -5.28 -14.34
C VAL A 143 -6.47 -6.17 -15.57
N ASN A 144 -5.89 -5.60 -16.63
CA ASN A 144 -5.50 -6.39 -17.79
C ASN A 144 -4.35 -7.35 -17.36
N PRO A 145 -4.41 -8.65 -17.71
CA PRO A 145 -3.32 -9.60 -17.44
C PRO A 145 -1.92 -9.07 -17.78
N ASP A 146 -1.78 -8.34 -18.89
CA ASP A 146 -0.49 -7.78 -19.35
C ASP A 146 0.07 -6.71 -18.40
N ASP A 147 -0.80 -6.04 -17.62
CA ASP A 147 -0.45 -4.97 -16.68
C ASP A 147 -0.31 -5.46 -15.23
N LEU A 148 -0.66 -6.71 -14.94
CA LEU A 148 -0.80 -7.21 -13.57
C LEU A 148 0.51 -7.10 -12.78
N HIS A 149 1.62 -7.54 -13.39
CA HIS A 149 2.94 -7.44 -12.77
C HIS A 149 3.35 -5.99 -12.50
N ARG A 150 3.04 -5.09 -13.45
CA ARG A 150 3.37 -3.66 -13.35
C ARG A 150 2.55 -2.96 -12.27
N LEU A 151 1.26 -3.25 -12.18
CA LEU A 151 0.33 -2.63 -11.23
C LEU A 151 0.33 -3.28 -9.84
N ARG A 152 1.10 -4.36 -9.66
CA ARG A 152 1.21 -5.09 -8.39
C ARG A 152 1.47 -4.20 -7.17
N PRO A 153 2.32 -3.15 -7.19
CA PRO A 153 2.49 -2.26 -6.03
C PRO A 153 1.19 -1.53 -5.64
N VAL A 154 0.42 -1.07 -6.63
CA VAL A 154 -0.87 -0.38 -6.41
C VAL A 154 -1.90 -1.35 -5.85
N LEU A 155 -1.98 -2.55 -6.43
CA LEU A 155 -2.88 -3.60 -5.96
C LEU A 155 -2.53 -4.05 -4.54
N SER A 156 -1.24 -4.21 -4.25
CA SER A 156 -0.76 -4.57 -2.92
C SER A 156 -1.15 -3.52 -1.89
N LEU A 157 -0.95 -2.23 -2.21
CA LEU A 157 -1.38 -1.13 -1.35
C LEU A 157 -2.90 -1.14 -1.13
N PHE A 158 -3.68 -1.32 -2.20
CA PHE A 158 -5.14 -1.39 -2.12
C PHE A 158 -5.60 -2.51 -1.17
N PHE A 159 -5.11 -3.75 -1.35
CA PHE A 159 -5.50 -4.88 -0.51
C PHE A 159 -5.00 -4.73 0.93
N GLN A 160 -3.82 -4.18 1.15
CA GLN A 160 -3.30 -3.86 2.49
C GLN A 160 -4.18 -2.84 3.21
N GLN A 161 -4.63 -1.79 2.52
CA GLN A 161 -5.58 -0.82 3.09
C GLN A 161 -6.95 -1.46 3.32
N ALA A 162 -7.49 -2.20 2.34
CA ALA A 162 -8.80 -2.83 2.45
C ALA A 162 -8.87 -3.77 3.66
N ILE A 163 -7.89 -4.66 3.81
CA ILE A 163 -7.79 -5.61 4.93
C ILE A 163 -7.51 -4.87 6.24
N GLY A 164 -6.47 -4.01 6.25
CA GLY A 164 -6.04 -3.33 7.47
C GLY A 164 -7.08 -2.37 8.05
N LEU A 165 -7.99 -1.84 7.23
CA LEU A 165 -9.12 -1.05 7.71
C LEU A 165 -10.24 -1.92 8.27
N GLN A 166 -10.49 -3.11 7.70
CA GLN A 166 -11.53 -4.03 8.20
C GLN A 166 -11.17 -4.70 9.53
N THR A 167 -9.88 -4.76 9.87
CA THR A 167 -9.36 -5.46 11.06
C THR A 167 -9.07 -4.55 12.25
N ARG A 168 -9.55 -3.29 12.24
CA ARG A 168 -9.35 -2.34 13.34
C ARG A 168 -10.25 -2.59 14.56
N ALA A 169 -11.44 -3.17 14.35
CA ALA A 169 -12.41 -3.42 15.40
C ALA A 169 -13.21 -4.71 15.12
N LEU A 170 -13.40 -5.51 16.18
CA LEU A 170 -14.27 -6.68 16.15
C LEU A 170 -15.74 -6.22 16.04
N PRO A 171 -16.60 -6.95 15.31
CA PRO A 171 -18.03 -6.63 15.21
C PRO A 171 -18.73 -6.56 16.57
N GLU A 172 -18.28 -7.36 17.54
CA GLU A 172 -18.81 -7.37 18.92
C GLU A 172 -18.57 -6.06 19.68
N HIS A 173 -17.52 -5.30 19.31
CA HIS A 173 -17.14 -4.04 19.96
C HIS A 173 -17.65 -2.80 19.21
N ASP A 174 -18.23 -2.97 18.02
CA ASP A 174 -18.76 -1.87 17.22
C ASP A 174 -20.07 -2.30 16.51
N PRO A 175 -21.24 -1.93 17.07
CA PRO A 175 -22.56 -2.25 16.52
C PRO A 175 -22.83 -1.68 15.12
N THR A 176 -22.00 -0.73 14.66
CA THR A 176 -22.14 -0.15 13.33
C THR A 176 -21.48 -1.02 12.24
N LEU A 177 -20.76 -2.10 12.60
CA LEU A 177 -20.18 -3.09 11.68
C LEU A 177 -21.15 -4.25 11.39
N LYS A 178 -22.24 -3.94 10.67
CA LYS A 178 -23.40 -4.83 10.48
C LYS A 178 -23.21 -5.88 9.39
N HIS A 179 -22.30 -5.67 8.45
CA HIS A 179 -22.16 -6.51 7.27
C HIS A 179 -20.88 -7.36 7.28
N GLN A 180 -20.94 -8.49 6.58
CA GLN A 180 -19.78 -9.29 6.22
C GLN A 180 -19.20 -8.81 4.89
N VAL A 181 -17.88 -8.81 4.79
CA VAL A 181 -17.16 -8.48 3.55
C VAL A 181 -16.57 -9.75 2.97
N LEU A 182 -16.90 -10.04 1.72
CA LEU A 182 -16.27 -11.10 0.95
C LEU A 182 -15.14 -10.50 0.09
N MET A 183 -13.92 -10.97 0.31
CA MET A 183 -12.79 -10.74 -0.58
C MET A 183 -12.64 -11.97 -1.48
N MET A 184 -13.09 -11.83 -2.71
CA MET A 184 -12.94 -12.85 -3.75
C MET A 184 -11.75 -12.48 -4.62
N LEU A 185 -10.72 -13.33 -4.59
CA LEU A 185 -9.48 -13.13 -5.31
C LEU A 185 -9.42 -14.17 -6.42
N ASP A 186 -9.90 -13.77 -7.59
CA ASP A 186 -9.73 -14.55 -8.80
C ASP A 186 -8.26 -14.59 -9.20
N GLU A 187 -7.82 -15.72 -9.73
CA GLU A 187 -6.44 -15.95 -10.17
C GLU A 187 -5.37 -15.45 -9.17
N PHE A 188 -5.56 -15.79 -7.89
CA PHE A 188 -4.81 -15.20 -6.78
C PHE A 188 -3.28 -15.30 -6.94
N ALA A 189 -2.79 -16.39 -7.52
CA ALA A 189 -1.36 -16.57 -7.77
C ALA A 189 -0.78 -15.54 -8.76
N ALA A 190 -1.57 -15.06 -9.72
CA ALA A 190 -1.12 -14.11 -10.73
C ALA A 190 -0.83 -12.72 -10.15
N LEU A 191 -1.51 -12.34 -9.06
CA LEU A 191 -1.21 -11.11 -8.30
C LEU A 191 0.20 -11.13 -7.69
N GLY A 192 0.82 -12.30 -7.60
CA GLY A 192 2.05 -12.54 -6.86
C GLY A 192 1.84 -12.36 -5.35
N ARG A 193 2.97 -12.35 -4.63
CA ARG A 193 2.97 -12.27 -3.16
C ARG A 193 2.43 -10.93 -2.68
N ILE A 194 1.27 -10.98 -2.03
CA ILE A 194 0.67 -9.94 -1.20
C ILE A 194 0.72 -10.43 0.26
N PRO A 195 1.67 -9.96 1.09
CA PRO A 195 1.93 -10.52 2.43
C PRO A 195 0.73 -10.48 3.37
N ILE A 196 0.01 -9.36 3.39
CA ILE A 196 -1.13 -9.15 4.29
C ILE A 196 -2.22 -10.20 4.13
N ILE A 197 -2.44 -10.74 2.93
CA ILE A 197 -3.48 -11.75 2.68
C ILE A 197 -3.08 -13.06 3.35
N ALA A 198 -1.81 -13.47 3.18
CA ALA A 198 -1.28 -14.69 3.80
C ALA A 198 -1.22 -14.58 5.33
N GLU A 199 -0.89 -13.40 5.85
CA GLU A 199 -0.79 -13.17 7.30
C GLU A 199 -2.15 -13.02 7.98
N SER A 200 -3.17 -12.55 7.25
CA SER A 200 -4.49 -12.25 7.82
C SER A 200 -5.54 -13.34 7.68
N VAL A 201 -5.40 -14.25 6.71
CA VAL A 201 -6.42 -15.26 6.37
C VAL A 201 -6.95 -16.05 7.58
N SER A 202 -6.12 -16.30 8.59
CA SER A 202 -6.48 -17.07 9.78
C SER A 202 -7.41 -16.32 10.76
N TYR A 203 -7.30 -14.99 10.86
CA TYR A 203 -8.07 -14.20 11.84
C TYR A 203 -9.16 -13.32 11.21
N LEU A 204 -9.14 -13.10 9.89
CA LEU A 204 -10.18 -12.34 9.17
C LEU A 204 -11.63 -12.78 9.47
N PRO A 205 -11.93 -14.09 9.65
CA PRO A 205 -13.28 -14.53 10.02
C PRO A 205 -13.85 -13.87 11.29
N GLY A 206 -13.00 -13.63 12.30
CA GLY A 206 -13.42 -12.94 13.54
C GLY A 206 -13.80 -11.48 13.32
N TYR A 207 -13.32 -10.88 12.23
CA TYR A 207 -13.67 -9.53 11.81
C TYR A 207 -14.81 -9.49 10.79
N ASN A 208 -15.58 -10.56 10.62
CA ASN A 208 -16.61 -10.66 9.58
C ASN A 208 -16.08 -10.44 8.15
N VAL A 209 -14.80 -10.76 7.92
CA VAL A 209 -14.17 -10.75 6.59
C VAL A 209 -13.98 -12.19 6.14
N ARG A 210 -14.50 -12.53 4.95
CA ARG A 210 -14.38 -13.84 4.33
C ARG A 210 -13.46 -13.74 3.13
N VAL A 211 -12.64 -14.77 2.91
CA VAL A 211 -11.71 -14.84 1.79
C VAL A 211 -12.04 -16.05 0.95
N VAL A 212 -12.15 -15.85 -0.36
CA VAL A 212 -12.19 -16.92 -1.36
C VAL A 212 -11.00 -16.72 -2.29
N LEU A 213 -10.10 -17.70 -2.28
CA LEU A 213 -8.94 -17.73 -3.17
C LEU A 213 -9.21 -18.69 -4.31
N VAL A 214 -9.15 -18.19 -5.54
CA VAL A 214 -9.18 -19.02 -6.75
C VAL A 214 -7.76 -19.20 -7.24
N ILE A 215 -7.30 -20.44 -7.31
CA ILE A 215 -5.98 -20.82 -7.82
C ILE A 215 -6.15 -21.94 -8.84
N HIS A 216 -5.28 -22.01 -9.85
CA HIS A 216 -5.32 -23.12 -10.80
C HIS A 216 -4.78 -24.40 -10.20
N THR A 217 -3.62 -24.31 -9.53
CA THR A 217 -2.98 -25.45 -8.88
C THR A 217 -2.36 -25.03 -7.54
N PRO A 218 -2.27 -25.94 -6.55
CA PRO A 218 -1.55 -25.67 -5.30
C PRO A 218 -0.07 -25.34 -5.52
N ALA A 219 0.54 -25.85 -6.60
CA ALA A 219 1.93 -25.58 -6.95
C ALA A 219 2.20 -24.08 -7.21
N GLN A 220 1.29 -23.36 -7.87
CA GLN A 220 1.41 -21.91 -8.07
C GLN A 220 1.43 -21.15 -6.75
N LEU A 221 0.61 -21.57 -5.78
CA LEU A 221 0.60 -20.95 -4.46
C LEU A 221 1.94 -21.15 -3.73
N ARG A 222 2.53 -22.35 -3.84
CA ARG A 222 3.85 -22.67 -3.29
C ARG A 222 4.98 -21.90 -3.95
N GLU A 223 4.89 -21.63 -5.26
CA GLU A 223 5.87 -20.80 -5.97
C GLU A 223 5.87 -19.36 -5.44
N VAL A 224 4.68 -18.79 -5.17
CA VAL A 224 4.54 -17.39 -4.74
C VAL A 224 4.81 -17.19 -3.25
N TYR A 225 4.34 -18.11 -2.39
CA TYR A 225 4.36 -17.96 -0.93
C TYR A 225 5.33 -18.92 -0.22
N GLY A 226 6.02 -19.78 -0.97
CA GLY A 226 6.80 -20.89 -0.42
C GLY A 226 5.91 -22.02 0.09
N VAL A 227 6.51 -23.20 0.27
CA VAL A 227 5.80 -24.42 0.72
C VAL A 227 5.05 -24.18 2.03
N ASN A 228 5.74 -23.67 3.05
CA ASN A 228 5.15 -23.46 4.38
C ASN A 228 4.04 -22.39 4.37
N GLY A 229 4.23 -21.31 3.59
CA GLY A 229 3.25 -20.23 3.48
C GLY A 229 1.96 -20.72 2.80
N ALA A 230 2.10 -21.41 1.67
CA ALA A 230 0.99 -22.01 0.96
C ALA A 230 0.21 -23.01 1.83
N GLU A 231 0.90 -23.91 2.53
CA GLU A 231 0.26 -24.86 3.45
C GLU A 231 -0.53 -24.16 4.57
N THR A 232 0.04 -23.11 5.14
CA THR A 232 -0.62 -22.32 6.20
C THR A 232 -1.90 -21.67 5.68
N MET A 233 -1.84 -21.08 4.48
CA MET A 233 -3.01 -20.47 3.85
C MET A 233 -4.09 -21.50 3.55
N LEU A 234 -3.73 -22.62 2.91
CA LEU A 234 -4.67 -23.68 2.53
C LEU A 234 -5.32 -24.34 3.75
N LYS A 235 -4.62 -24.43 4.89
CA LYS A 235 -5.17 -24.96 6.16
C LYS A 235 -6.07 -23.96 6.88
N SER A 236 -5.85 -22.66 6.67
CA SER A 236 -6.68 -21.61 7.28
C SER A 236 -8.03 -21.45 6.59
N LEU A 237 -8.14 -21.86 5.32
CA LEU A 237 -9.40 -21.85 4.58
C LEU A 237 -10.30 -23.02 5.01
N ALA A 238 -11.51 -22.69 5.47
CA ALA A 238 -12.44 -23.67 6.04
C ALA A 238 -13.08 -24.61 5.00
N ALA A 239 -13.10 -24.22 3.72
CA ALA A 239 -13.69 -24.99 2.64
C ALA A 239 -12.77 -24.97 1.41
N ARG A 240 -12.78 -26.07 0.67
CA ARG A 240 -12.07 -26.22 -0.61
C ARG A 240 -13.07 -26.71 -1.65
N ILE A 241 -13.14 -26.01 -2.77
CA ILE A 241 -13.91 -26.41 -3.94
C ILE A 241 -12.92 -26.82 -5.00
N VAL A 242 -13.09 -28.03 -5.51
CA VAL A 242 -12.16 -28.67 -6.42
C VAL A 242 -12.90 -28.94 -7.72
N PHE A 243 -12.35 -28.42 -8.82
CA PHE A 243 -12.79 -28.76 -10.17
C PHE A 243 -11.92 -29.88 -10.72
N ALA A 244 -12.41 -30.59 -11.74
CA ALA A 244 -11.72 -31.75 -12.29
C ALA A 244 -10.27 -31.40 -12.69
N PRO A 245 -9.25 -32.03 -12.06
CA PRO A 245 -7.85 -31.77 -12.36
C PRO A 245 -7.50 -32.30 -13.75
N LYS A 246 -6.54 -31.65 -14.42
CA LYS A 246 -6.10 -32.05 -15.77
C LYS A 246 -4.98 -33.09 -15.74
N ASP A 247 -4.26 -33.23 -14.64
CA ASP A 247 -3.12 -34.12 -14.49
C ASP A 247 -3.16 -34.93 -13.18
N TYR A 248 -2.45 -36.06 -13.20
CA TYR A 248 -2.45 -37.03 -12.11
C TYR A 248 -1.79 -36.53 -10.81
N PRO A 249 -0.70 -35.73 -10.85
CA PRO A 249 -0.09 -35.18 -9.63
C PRO A 249 -1.05 -34.29 -8.84
N ASP A 250 -1.73 -33.34 -9.49
CA ASP A 250 -2.71 -32.47 -8.82
C ASP A 250 -3.90 -33.28 -8.31
N ALA A 251 -4.36 -34.28 -9.09
CA ALA A 251 -5.44 -35.18 -8.67
C ALA A 251 -5.11 -36.02 -7.42
N ARG A 252 -3.83 -36.34 -7.20
CA ARG A 252 -3.38 -37.10 -6.03
C ARG A 252 -3.24 -36.23 -4.79
N GLU A 253 -2.95 -34.94 -4.98
CA GLU A 253 -2.74 -33.98 -3.89
C GLU A 253 -4.06 -33.53 -3.25
N ILE A 254 -5.14 -33.51 -4.02
CA ILE A 254 -6.44 -32.97 -3.65
C ILE A 254 -7.35 -34.06 -3.07
#